data_AF-A0A183GGA3-F1
#
_entry.id   AF-A0A183GGA3-F1
#
_cell.length_a   1.000
_cell.length_b   1.000
_cell.length_c   1.000
_cell.angle_alpha   90.00
_cell.angle_beta   90.00
_cell.angle_gamma   90.00
#
_symmetry.space_group_name_H-M   'P 1'
#
loop_
_entity.id
_entity.type
_entity.pdbx_description
1 polymer ?
#
loop_
_entity_poly.entity_id
_entity_poly.type
_entity_poly.pdbx_seq_one_letter_code
_entity_poly.pdbx_strand_id
1 'polypeptide(L)'
;MDRKRAVKRWRDYFEEISNVEFEHPAVPFASPVYGPVQKITVSETEAALRKMKSGKATGPDDLPADLWKSKGWCPADWMTEFQSGCC
;
A
#
# COMPACT_ATOMS: atom_id res chain seq x y z
N MET A 1 -6.61 2.26 -32.59
CA MET A 1 -6.27 0.88 -32.14
C MET A 1 -7.54 0.22 -31.63
N ASP A 2 -7.85 -0.99 -32.08
CA ASP A 2 -8.99 -1.76 -31.56
C ASP A 2 -8.76 -2.13 -30.08
N ARG A 3 -9.71 -1.77 -29.20
CA ARG A 3 -9.68 -2.04 -27.75
C ARG A 3 -9.48 -3.52 -27.46
N LYS A 4 -10.16 -4.42 -28.19
CA LYS A 4 -10.03 -5.87 -27.98
C LYS A 4 -8.61 -6.35 -28.30
N ARG A 5 -8.03 -5.82 -29.37
CA ARG A 5 -6.65 -6.11 -29.78
C ARG A 5 -5.63 -5.54 -28.79
N ALA A 6 -5.88 -4.36 -28.23
CA ALA A 6 -5.05 -3.77 -27.19
C ALA A 6 -5.06 -4.61 -25.90
N VAL A 7 -6.25 -5.01 -25.43
CA VAL A 7 -6.41 -5.86 -24.23
C VAL A 7 -5.76 -7.22 -24.43
N LYS A 8 -5.91 -7.86 -25.59
CA LYS A 8 -5.26 -9.14 -25.87
C LYS A 8 -3.74 -9.03 -25.79
N ARG A 9 -3.16 -8.02 -26.44
CA ARG A 9 -1.70 -7.77 -26.40
C ARG A 9 -1.19 -7.52 -24.99
N TRP A 10 -1.95 -6.76 -24.19
CA TRP A 10 -1.64 -6.53 -22.79
C TRP A 10 -1.63 -7.84 -21.99
N ARG A 11 -2.66 -8.67 -22.15
CA ARG A 11 -2.75 -9.98 -21.48
C ARG A 11 -1.59 -10.88 -21.86
N ASP A 12 -1.36 -11.08 -23.16
CA ASP A 12 -0.31 -11.96 -23.68
C ASP A 12 1.07 -11.55 -23.12
N TYR A 13 1.36 -10.23 -23.10
CA TYR A 13 2.60 -9.69 -22.53
C TYR A 13 2.74 -9.97 -21.03
N PHE A 14 1.69 -9.68 -20.24
CA PHE A 14 1.74 -9.89 -18.79
C PHE A 14 1.85 -11.38 -18.43
N GLU A 15 1.17 -12.27 -19.15
CA GLU A 15 1.24 -13.72 -18.94
C GLU A 15 2.65 -14.29 -19.19
N GLU A 16 3.40 -13.71 -20.13
CA GLU A 16 4.80 -14.06 -20.37
C GLU A 16 5.71 -13.59 -19.22
N ILE A 17 5.55 -12.35 -18.74
CA ILE A 17 6.45 -11.75 -17.75
C ILE A 17 6.10 -12.09 -16.30
N SER A 18 4.84 -12.43 -15.98
CA SER A 18 4.38 -12.62 -14.60
C SER A 18 4.56 -14.04 -14.08
N ASN A 19 4.84 -15.00 -14.96
CA ASN A 19 5.01 -16.41 -14.62
C ASN A 19 6.48 -16.85 -14.57
N VAL A 20 7.40 -15.98 -14.97
CA VAL A 20 8.84 -16.24 -14.94
C VAL A 20 9.44 -15.46 -13.78
N GLU A 21 9.94 -16.18 -12.78
CA GLU A 21 10.77 -15.59 -11.74
C GLU A 21 12.09 -15.12 -12.37
N PHE A 22 12.38 -13.84 -12.24
CA PHE A 22 13.65 -13.28 -12.70
C PHE A 22 14.77 -13.69 -11.74
N GLU A 23 15.98 -13.88 -12.28
CA GLU A 23 17.16 -14.04 -11.43
C GLU A 23 17.28 -12.83 -10.50
N HIS A 24 17.17 -13.07 -9.21
CA HIS A 24 17.42 -12.07 -8.19
C HIS A 24 18.33 -12.66 -7.11
N PRO A 25 19.11 -11.82 -6.41
CA PRO A 25 19.87 -12.27 -5.27
C PRO A 25 18.97 -12.99 -4.27
N ALA A 26 19.52 -14.00 -3.58
CA ALA A 26 18.83 -14.61 -2.46
C ALA A 26 18.44 -13.50 -1.47
N VAL A 27 17.17 -13.48 -1.05
CA VAL A 27 16.72 -12.58 0.01
C VAL A 27 17.59 -12.89 1.23
N PRO A 28 18.31 -11.90 1.78
CA PRO A 28 19.15 -12.12 2.94
C PRO A 28 18.29 -12.70 4.07
N PHE A 29 18.77 -13.79 4.67
CA PHE A 29 18.11 -14.29 5.87
C PHE A 29 18.25 -13.23 6.96
N ALA A 30 17.10 -12.74 7.45
CA ALA A 30 17.03 -11.89 8.63
C ALA A 30 16.56 -12.76 9.78
N SER A 31 17.26 -12.67 10.93
CA SER A 31 16.78 -13.29 12.16
C SER A 31 15.35 -12.82 12.44
N PRO A 32 14.41 -13.72 12.78
CA PRO A 32 13.07 -13.31 13.16
C PRO A 32 13.15 -12.30 14.32
N VAL A 33 12.37 -11.24 14.23
CA VAL A 33 12.21 -10.32 15.36
C VAL A 33 11.27 -10.99 16.35
N TYR A 34 11.82 -11.49 17.45
CA TYR A 34 11.05 -12.10 18.52
C TYR A 34 10.59 -11.03 19.52
N GLY A 35 9.30 -11.06 19.88
CA GLY A 35 8.72 -10.17 20.88
C GLY A 35 7.43 -9.49 20.39
N PRO A 36 6.77 -8.71 21.25
CA PRO A 36 5.61 -7.93 20.86
C PRO A 36 5.96 -6.94 19.76
N VAL A 37 5.15 -6.89 18.71
CA VAL A 37 5.24 -5.81 17.72
C VAL A 37 4.97 -4.48 18.43
N GLN A 38 5.80 -3.47 18.17
CA GLN A 38 5.53 -2.14 18.71
C GLN A 38 4.19 -1.64 18.17
N LYS A 39 3.31 -1.21 19.07
CA LYS A 39 2.04 -0.63 18.67
C LYS A 39 2.31 0.68 17.94
N ILE A 40 1.65 0.83 16.80
CA ILE A 40 1.66 2.09 16.07
C ILE A 40 0.98 3.13 16.95
N THR A 41 1.59 4.31 17.05
CA THR A 41 1.09 5.41 17.86
C THR A 41 0.30 6.40 17.00
N VAL A 42 -0.64 7.11 17.64
CA VAL A 42 -1.41 8.15 16.95
C VAL A 42 -0.49 9.22 16.33
N SER A 43 0.60 9.59 17.00
CA SER A 43 1.55 10.58 16.50
C SER A 43 2.31 10.12 15.26
N GLU A 44 2.65 8.84 15.15
CA GLU A 44 3.24 8.25 13.93
C GLU A 44 2.24 8.30 12.77
N THR A 45 0.98 7.95 13.05
CA THR A 45 -0.10 8.00 12.06
C THR A 45 -0.37 9.42 11.58
N GLU A 46 -0.43 10.41 12.49
CA GLU A 46 -0.55 11.83 12.14
C GLU A 46 0.63 12.32 11.30
N ALA A 47 1.85 11.93 11.66
CA ALA A 47 3.05 12.31 10.92
C ALA A 47 3.05 11.71 9.50
N ALA A 48 2.56 10.47 9.33
CA ALA A 48 2.39 9.83 8.03
C ALA A 48 1.32 10.53 7.19
N LEU A 49 0.15 10.81 7.77
CA LEU A 49 -0.95 11.54 7.12
C LEU A 49 -0.52 12.92 6.62
N ARG A 50 0.25 13.66 7.43
CA ARG A 50 0.80 14.97 7.05
C ARG A 50 1.77 14.89 5.86
N LYS A 51 2.49 13.78 5.71
CA LYS A 51 3.46 13.57 4.61
C LYS A 51 2.80 13.17 3.29
N MET A 52 1.55 12.70 3.29
CA MET A 52 0.85 12.32 2.06
C MET A 52 0.76 13.51 1.10
N LYS A 53 0.84 13.28 -0.22
CA LYS A 53 0.69 14.34 -1.23
C LYS A 53 -0.76 14.39 -1.71
N SER A 54 -1.35 15.58 -1.68
CA SER A 54 -2.68 15.84 -2.23
C SER A 54 -2.68 15.83 -3.77
N GLY A 55 -3.84 15.59 -4.39
CA GLY A 55 -3.96 15.56 -5.86
C GLY A 55 -3.22 14.41 -6.54
N LYS A 56 -2.98 13.29 -5.83
CA LYS A 56 -2.46 12.05 -6.41
C LYS A 56 -3.61 11.09 -6.73
N ALA A 57 -3.37 10.18 -7.68
CA ALA A 57 -4.30 9.10 -7.97
C ALA A 57 -4.56 8.27 -6.72
N THR A 58 -5.80 7.83 -6.54
CA THR A 58 -6.20 6.95 -5.44
C THR A 58 -5.57 5.57 -5.60
N GLY A 59 -5.34 4.90 -4.46
CA GLY A 59 -4.92 3.52 -4.44
C GLY A 59 -6.10 2.56 -4.65
N PRO A 60 -5.90 1.26 -4.43
CA PRO A 60 -6.99 0.27 -4.44
C PRO A 60 -8.09 0.54 -3.40
N ASP A 61 -7.80 1.37 -2.40
CA ASP A 61 -8.77 1.85 -1.41
C ASP A 61 -9.79 2.85 -1.99
N ASP A 62 -9.50 3.44 -3.15
CA ASP A 62 -10.23 4.54 -3.79
C ASP A 62 -10.41 5.79 -2.89
N LEU A 63 -9.55 5.95 -1.88
CA LEU A 63 -9.63 7.06 -0.93
C LEU A 63 -8.54 8.11 -1.20
N PRO A 64 -8.89 9.37 -1.49
CA PRO A 64 -7.91 10.40 -1.79
C PRO A 64 -7.15 10.84 -0.52
N ALA A 65 -5.90 11.26 -0.68
CA ALA A 65 -5.10 11.82 0.41
C ALA A 65 -5.78 13.01 1.13
N ASP A 66 -6.63 13.76 0.43
CA ASP A 66 -7.37 14.87 1.02
C ASP A 66 -8.47 14.41 1.98
N LEU A 67 -9.07 13.24 1.75
CA LEU A 67 -10.02 12.62 2.68
C LEU A 67 -9.31 12.21 3.97
N TRP A 68 -8.14 11.58 3.84
CA TRP A 68 -7.29 11.17 4.95
C TRP A 68 -6.73 12.33 5.79
N LYS A 69 -6.64 13.54 5.21
CA LYS A 69 -6.23 14.77 5.90
C LYS A 69 -7.40 15.64 6.36
N SER A 70 -8.63 15.25 6.04
CA SER A 70 -9.82 16.03 6.38
C SER A 70 -10.03 16.03 7.90
N LYS A 71 -10.58 17.12 8.43
CA LYS A 71 -10.89 17.25 9.87
C LYS A 71 -12.26 16.66 10.26
N GLY A 72 -12.98 16.06 9.31
CA GLY A 72 -14.38 15.65 9.49
C GLY A 72 -14.56 14.33 10.24
N TRP A 73 -13.49 13.55 10.38
CA TRP A 73 -13.41 12.31 11.14
C TRP A 73 -11.95 12.18 11.64
N CYS A 74 -11.68 11.44 12.72
CA CYS A 74 -10.33 11.27 13.26
C CYS A 74 -9.57 10.14 12.54
N PRO A 75 -8.81 10.40 11.46
CA PRO A 75 -8.29 9.34 10.60
C PRO A 75 -7.06 8.70 11.25
N ALA A 76 -6.37 9.45 12.11
CA ALA A 76 -5.23 8.95 12.89
C ALA A 76 -5.68 7.92 13.94
N ASP A 77 -6.75 8.21 14.68
CA ASP A 77 -7.29 7.27 15.67
C ASP A 77 -7.79 5.99 14.99
N TRP A 78 -8.58 6.14 13.92
CA TRP A 78 -9.10 5.00 13.16
C TRP A 78 -7.99 4.12 12.59
N MET A 79 -6.97 4.70 11.95
CA MET A 79 -5.86 3.91 11.38
C MET A 79 -5.02 3.25 12.47
N THR A 80 -4.82 3.93 13.60
CA THR A 80 -4.06 3.37 14.74
C THR A 80 -4.79 2.15 15.31
N GLU A 81 -6.12 2.22 15.47
CA GLU A 81 -6.94 1.10 15.92
C GLU A 81 -6.97 -0.04 14.89
N PHE A 82 -7.20 0.28 13.61
CA PHE A 82 -7.24 -0.69 12.52
C PHE A 82 -5.94 -1.51 12.43
N GLN A 83 -4.79 -0.84 12.47
CA GLN A 83 -3.49 -1.49 12.38
C GLN A 83 -3.12 -2.26 13.65
N SER A 84 -3.62 -1.82 14.81
CA SER A 84 -3.48 -2.56 16.08
C SER A 84 -4.25 -3.87 16.09
N GLY A 85 -5.32 -4.01 15.28
CA GLY A 85 -6.11 -5.23 15.15
C GLY A 85 -5.60 -6.22 14.08
N CYS A 86 -4.65 -5.81 13.24
CA CYS A 86 -4.05 -6.67 12.22
C CYS A 86 -2.74 -7.35 12.66
N CYS A 87 -2.26 -7.08 13.87
CA CYS A 87 -1.04 -7.66 14.45
C CYS A 87 -1.35 -8.80 15.42
#